data_AF-A0A2E0PRE1-F1
#
_entry.id   AF-A0A2E0PRE1-F1
#
_cell.length_a   1.000
_cell.length_b   1.000
_cell.length_c   1.000
_cell.angle_alpha   90.00
_cell.angle_beta   90.00
_cell.angle_gamma   90.00
#
_symmetry.space_group_name_H-M   'P 1'
#
loop_
_entity.id
_entity.type
_entity.pdbx_description
1 polymer ?
#
loop_
_entity_poly.entity_id
_entity_poly.type
_entity_poly.pdbx_seq_one_letter_code
_entity_poly.pdbx_strand_id
1 'polypeptide(L)'
;QTYIVPFMFIAAFGFLIYWYTAFYQLDETTLSAMRWPWSTSDGKGAKRLLLSYALFLIPSTLWIESTIFHIETDYSWTFLPVIGTLFLTSIGNVMLGLLAYGSYRDGVKGSGQMIMGAILLAIQCILNDFIIWVYKFPW
;
A
#
# COMPACT_ATOMS: atom_id res chain seq x y z
N GLN A 1 15.82 12.76 10.85
CA GLN A 1 14.43 12.62 11.32
C GLN A 1 13.50 13.66 10.69
N THR A 2 13.89 14.94 10.60
CA THR A 2 13.05 16.05 10.09
C THR A 2 12.51 15.89 8.66
N TYR A 3 13.20 15.17 7.78
CA TYR A 3 12.76 14.98 6.38
C TYR A 3 11.70 13.92 6.17
N ILE A 4 11.50 12.98 7.11
CA ILE A 4 10.58 11.82 6.92
C ILE A 4 9.15 12.18 7.29
N VAL A 5 8.98 13.03 8.31
CA VAL A 5 7.67 13.42 8.86
C VAL A 5 6.72 13.99 7.79
N PRO A 6 7.15 14.91 6.90
CA PRO A 6 6.27 15.43 5.85
C PRO A 6 5.75 14.35 4.90
N PHE A 7 6.59 13.38 4.52
CA PHE A 7 6.17 12.30 3.62
C PHE A 7 5.20 11.32 4.28
N MET A 8 5.32 11.10 5.60
CA MET A 8 4.32 10.32 6.35
C MET A 8 2.95 11.00 6.33
N PHE A 9 2.88 12.32 6.48
CA PHE A 9 1.62 13.05 6.35
C PHE A 9 1.05 13.01 4.93
N ILE A 10 1.91 13.11 3.91
CA ILE A 10 1.50 12.95 2.51
C ILE A 10 0.89 11.56 2.27
N ALA A 11 1.52 10.51 2.82
CA ALA A 11 1.00 9.16 2.73
C ALA A 11 -0.30 8.96 3.51
N ALA A 12 -0.40 9.52 4.71
CA ALA A 12 -1.64 9.49 5.49
C ALA A 12 -2.79 10.18 4.73
N PHE A 13 -2.51 11.31 4.08
CA PHE A 13 -3.48 11.99 3.23
C PHE A 13 -3.84 11.15 2.00
N GLY A 14 -2.86 10.53 1.35
CA GLY A 14 -3.08 9.60 0.24
C GLY A 14 -3.95 8.41 0.62
N PHE A 15 -3.70 7.82 1.80
CA PHE A 15 -4.51 6.76 2.38
C PHE A 15 -5.95 7.22 2.60
N LEU A 16 -6.16 8.38 3.23
CA LEU A 16 -7.49 8.91 3.49
C LEU A 16 -8.27 9.17 2.21
N ILE A 17 -7.62 9.69 1.16
CA ILE A 17 -8.26 9.86 -0.15
C ILE A 17 -8.69 8.52 -0.74
N TYR A 18 -7.79 7.55 -0.77
CA TYR A 18 -8.08 6.22 -1.31
C TYR A 18 -9.22 5.56 -0.52
N TRP A 19 -9.11 5.57 0.80
CA TRP A 19 -10.07 4.99 1.73
C TRP A 19 -11.44 5.66 1.62
N TYR A 20 -11.50 6.99 1.67
CA TYR A 20 -12.75 7.73 1.53
C TYR A 20 -13.43 7.43 0.20
N THR A 21 -12.68 7.42 -0.88
CA THR A 21 -13.23 7.12 -2.21
C THR A 21 -13.75 5.69 -2.28
N ALA A 22 -12.94 4.72 -1.86
CA ALA A 22 -13.28 3.30 -1.95
C ALA A 22 -14.50 2.91 -1.09
N PHE A 23 -14.67 3.50 0.09
CA PHE A 23 -15.74 3.12 1.02
C PHE A 23 -16.99 4.02 0.96
N TYR A 24 -16.85 5.29 0.57
CA TYR A 24 -17.97 6.25 0.63
C TYR A 24 -18.41 6.79 -0.73
N GLN A 25 -17.56 6.74 -1.76
CA GLN A 25 -17.94 7.21 -3.11
C GLN A 25 -18.31 6.07 -4.07
N LEU A 26 -17.75 4.87 -3.88
CA LEU A 26 -18.08 3.72 -4.71
C LEU A 26 -19.35 3.03 -4.19
N ASP A 27 -20.26 2.72 -5.11
CA ASP A 27 -21.40 1.86 -4.85
C ASP A 27 -20.99 0.38 -4.83
N GLU A 28 -21.85 -0.48 -4.25
CA GLU A 28 -21.58 -1.92 -4.11
C GLU A 28 -21.35 -2.61 -5.47
N THR A 29 -22.04 -2.17 -6.53
CA THR A 29 -21.91 -2.80 -7.85
C THR A 29 -20.57 -2.48 -8.48
N THR A 30 -20.13 -1.22 -8.37
CA THR A 30 -18.80 -0.78 -8.83
C THR A 30 -17.68 -1.42 -8.02
N LEU A 31 -17.84 -1.51 -6.70
CA LEU A 31 -16.85 -2.12 -5.81
C LEU A 31 -16.71 -3.63 -6.08
N SER A 32 -17.82 -4.32 -6.33
CA SER A 32 -17.83 -5.74 -6.72
C SER A 32 -17.23 -5.96 -8.11
N ALA A 33 -17.39 -5.00 -9.01
CA ALA A 33 -16.84 -5.04 -10.36
C ALA A 33 -15.34 -4.72 -10.43
N MET A 34 -14.70 -4.26 -9.34
CA MET A 34 -13.27 -3.97 -9.33
C MET A 34 -12.45 -5.21 -9.70
N ARG A 35 -11.55 -5.01 -10.66
CA ARG A 35 -10.77 -6.06 -11.30
C ARG A 35 -9.34 -5.59 -11.56
N TRP A 36 -8.45 -6.56 -11.75
CA TRP A 36 -7.13 -6.27 -12.27
C TRP A 36 -7.24 -5.78 -13.73
N PRO A 37 -6.34 -4.90 -14.20
CA PRO A 37 -6.43 -4.32 -15.55
C PRO A 37 -6.48 -5.36 -16.69
N TRP A 38 -5.93 -6.55 -16.46
CA TRP A 38 -5.86 -7.68 -17.41
C TRP A 38 -6.88 -8.79 -17.14
N SER A 39 -7.75 -8.62 -16.15
CA SER A 39 -8.73 -9.65 -15.74
C SER A 39 -10.15 -9.18 -16.06
N THR A 40 -11.05 -10.12 -16.35
CA THR A 40 -12.48 -9.84 -16.50
C THR A 40 -13.13 -9.61 -15.14
N SER A 41 -14.25 -8.87 -15.11
CA SER A 41 -15.01 -8.68 -13.88
C SER A 41 -15.66 -10.00 -13.47
N ASP A 42 -15.33 -10.49 -12.27
CA ASP A 42 -15.83 -11.75 -11.71
C ASP A 42 -16.66 -11.54 -10.43
N GLY A 43 -17.04 -10.30 -10.13
CA GLY A 43 -17.81 -9.92 -8.94
C GLY A 43 -17.04 -10.01 -7.61
N LYS A 44 -15.73 -10.31 -7.62
CA LYS A 44 -14.91 -10.49 -6.40
C LYS A 44 -14.09 -9.24 -6.04
N GLY A 45 -14.44 -8.07 -6.54
CA GLY A 45 -13.70 -6.83 -6.31
C GLY A 45 -13.51 -6.48 -4.83
N ALA A 46 -14.54 -6.66 -4.00
CA ALA A 46 -14.47 -6.46 -2.55
C ALA A 46 -13.37 -7.32 -1.89
N LYS A 47 -13.24 -8.59 -2.29
CA LYS A 47 -12.22 -9.49 -1.76
C LYS A 47 -10.82 -9.08 -2.17
N ARG A 48 -10.65 -8.56 -3.40
CA ARG A 48 -9.36 -8.02 -3.87
C ARG A 48 -8.98 -6.76 -3.11
N LEU A 49 -9.94 -5.87 -2.88
CA LEU A 49 -9.74 -4.66 -2.10
C LEU A 49 -9.31 -5.01 -0.67
N LEU A 50 -10.02 -5.94 -0.02
CA LEU A 50 -9.68 -6.44 1.32
C LEU A 50 -8.27 -7.04 1.35
N LEU A 51 -7.93 -7.90 0.38
CA LEU A 51 -6.60 -8.50 0.29
C LEU A 51 -5.51 -7.44 0.12
N SER A 52 -5.75 -6.43 -0.73
CA SER A 52 -4.81 -5.34 -0.98
C SER A 52 -4.59 -4.50 0.28
N TYR A 53 -5.67 -4.18 1.01
CA TYR A 53 -5.58 -3.50 2.30
C TYR A 53 -4.88 -4.33 3.36
N ALA A 54 -5.16 -5.64 3.44
CA ALA A 54 -4.53 -6.52 4.42
C ALA A 54 -3.02 -6.63 4.18
N LEU A 55 -2.60 -6.81 2.92
CA LEU A 55 -1.19 -6.85 2.52
C LEU A 55 -0.47 -5.50 2.69
N PHE A 56 -1.20 -4.39 2.63
CA PHE A 56 -0.64 -3.08 2.92
C PHE A 56 -0.53 -2.84 4.44
N LEU A 57 -1.67 -2.88 5.15
CA LEU A 57 -1.79 -2.44 6.54
C LEU A 57 -1.05 -3.36 7.52
N ILE A 58 -1.26 -4.68 7.45
CA ILE A 58 -0.70 -5.60 8.45
C ILE A 58 0.84 -5.53 8.44
N PRO A 59 1.53 -5.69 7.31
CA PRO A 59 2.99 -5.59 7.30
C PRO A 59 3.47 -4.15 7.61
N SER A 60 2.70 -3.12 7.25
CA SER A 60 3.04 -1.72 7.58
C SER A 60 2.96 -1.39 9.08
N THR A 61 2.27 -2.20 9.89
CA THR A 61 2.33 -2.06 11.35
C THR A 61 3.52 -2.77 11.97
N LEU A 62 4.09 -3.75 11.28
CA LEU A 62 5.11 -4.67 11.82
C LEU A 62 6.55 -4.28 11.45
N TRP A 63 6.77 -3.36 10.50
CA TRP A 63 8.13 -3.06 10.03
C TRP A 63 9.00 -2.39 11.10
N ILE A 64 8.44 -1.53 11.96
CA ILE A 64 9.19 -0.89 13.06
C ILE A 64 9.62 -1.93 14.07
N GLU A 65 8.67 -2.76 14.55
CA GLU A 65 8.96 -3.84 15.49
C GLU A 65 9.99 -4.83 14.93
N SER A 66 9.90 -5.14 13.63
CA SER A 66 10.88 -5.98 12.95
C SER A 66 12.27 -5.32 12.91
N THR A 67 12.32 -4.00 12.70
CA THR A 67 13.60 -3.26 12.68
C THR A 67 14.21 -3.21 14.07
N ILE A 68 13.40 -2.96 15.11
CA ILE A 68 13.85 -2.98 16.52
C ILE A 68 14.43 -4.35 16.84
N PHE A 69 13.72 -5.42 16.50
CA PHE A 69 14.17 -6.79 16.71
C PHE A 69 15.52 -7.09 16.02
N HIS A 70 15.72 -6.59 14.79
CA HIS A 70 16.99 -6.75 14.08
C HIS A 70 18.15 -5.99 14.75
N ILE A 71 17.91 -4.78 15.26
CA ILE A 71 18.94 -3.98 15.94
C ILE A 71 19.33 -4.59 17.29
N GLU A 72 18.35 -5.13 18.02
CA GLU A 72 18.56 -5.67 19.36
C GLU A 72 19.13 -7.10 19.37
N THR A 73 19.20 -7.75 18.21
CA THR A 73 19.54 -9.18 18.11
C THR A 73 20.67 -9.45 17.13
N ASP A 74 21.74 -10.12 17.57
CA ASP A 74 22.92 -10.43 16.75
C ASP A 74 22.75 -11.60 15.75
N TYR A 75 21.53 -12.09 15.49
CA TYR A 75 21.34 -13.20 14.55
C TYR A 75 21.37 -12.70 13.09
N SER A 76 22.12 -13.40 12.24
CA SER A 76 22.34 -13.06 10.83
C SER A 76 21.12 -13.14 9.92
N TRP A 77 19.97 -13.65 10.37
CA TRP A 77 18.73 -13.76 9.57
C TRP A 77 17.67 -12.71 9.92
N THR A 78 17.88 -11.93 10.99
CA THR A 78 16.89 -10.99 11.56
C THR A 78 16.54 -9.82 10.62
N PHE A 79 17.34 -9.59 9.56
CA PHE A 79 17.02 -8.64 8.50
C PHE A 79 15.86 -9.09 7.60
N LEU A 80 15.62 -10.40 7.47
CA LEU A 80 14.61 -10.95 6.56
C LEU A 80 13.18 -10.48 6.89
N PRO A 81 12.72 -10.50 8.16
CA PRO A 81 11.43 -9.92 8.54
C PRO A 81 11.28 -8.43 8.18
N VAL A 82 12.34 -7.64 8.30
CA VAL A 82 12.33 -6.20 7.96
C VAL A 82 12.09 -6.01 6.48
N ILE A 83 12.93 -6.62 5.64
CA ILE A 83 12.81 -6.52 4.18
C ILE A 83 11.49 -7.14 3.71
N GLY A 84 11.11 -8.28 4.28
CA GLY A 84 9.88 -9.00 3.94
C GLY A 84 8.61 -8.20 4.22
N THR A 85 8.51 -7.55 5.38
CA THR A 85 7.35 -6.72 5.72
C THR A 85 7.24 -5.49 4.81
N LEU A 86 8.35 -4.79 4.56
CA LEU A 86 8.40 -3.65 3.65
C LEU A 86 8.07 -4.03 2.20
N PHE A 87 8.55 -5.19 1.76
CA PHE A 87 8.23 -5.74 0.44
C PHE A 87 6.74 -6.08 0.30
N LEU A 88 6.14 -6.73 1.31
CA LEU A 88 4.72 -7.05 1.32
C LEU A 88 3.85 -5.78 1.31
N THR A 89 4.21 -4.76 2.10
CA THR A 89 3.53 -3.46 2.06
C THR A 89 3.61 -2.82 0.67
N SER A 90 4.76 -2.91 0.01
CA SER A 90 4.94 -2.40 -1.35
C SER A 90 4.04 -3.14 -2.36
N ILE A 91 3.94 -4.47 -2.26
CA ILE A 91 3.00 -5.27 -3.07
C ILE A 91 1.56 -4.81 -2.82
N GLY A 92 1.15 -4.68 -1.56
CA GLY A 92 -0.19 -4.21 -1.20
C GLY A 92 -0.52 -2.85 -1.83
N ASN A 93 0.43 -1.91 -1.80
CA ASN A 93 0.25 -0.61 -2.44
C ASN A 93 0.13 -0.70 -3.97
N VAL A 94 0.97 -1.51 -4.63
CA VAL A 94 0.87 -1.75 -6.07
C VAL A 94 -0.49 -2.36 -6.42
N MET A 95 -0.99 -3.29 -5.62
CA MET A 95 -2.32 -3.88 -5.79
C MET A 95 -3.42 -2.82 -5.67
N LEU A 96 -3.37 -1.94 -4.67
CA LEU A 96 -4.30 -0.82 -4.54
C LEU A 96 -4.26 0.10 -5.77
N GLY A 97 -3.06 0.42 -6.27
CA GLY A 97 -2.88 1.21 -7.49
C GLY A 97 -3.44 0.54 -8.74
N LEU A 98 -3.25 -0.77 -8.89
CA LEU A 98 -3.77 -1.54 -10.02
C LEU A 98 -5.30 -1.62 -10.02
N LEU A 99 -5.92 -1.77 -8.85
CA LEU A 99 -7.38 -1.72 -8.72
C LEU A 99 -7.92 -0.33 -9.09
N ALA A 100 -7.27 0.73 -8.61
CA ALA A 100 -7.63 2.10 -8.97
C ALA A 100 -7.48 2.36 -10.48
N TYR A 101 -6.41 1.84 -11.08
CA TYR A 101 -6.17 1.95 -12.52
C TYR A 101 -7.18 1.16 -13.35
N GLY A 102 -7.57 -0.04 -12.89
CA GLY A 102 -8.66 -0.82 -13.50
C GLY A 102 -9.97 -0.02 -13.50
N SER A 103 -10.36 0.52 -12.34
CA SER A 103 -11.55 1.37 -12.21
C SER A 103 -11.48 2.65 -13.05
N TYR A 104 -10.29 3.23 -13.23
CA TYR A 104 -10.08 4.39 -14.09
C TYR A 104 -10.33 4.07 -15.57
N ARG A 105 -9.86 2.92 -16.04
CA ARG A 105 -10.16 2.45 -17.40
C ARG A 105 -11.65 2.16 -17.60
N ASP A 106 -12.33 1.71 -16.55
CA ASP A 106 -13.76 1.43 -16.56
C ASP A 106 -14.62 2.71 -16.41
N GLY A 107 -14.01 3.89 -16.36
CA GLY A 107 -14.73 5.18 -16.32
C GLY A 107 -15.40 5.49 -14.98
N VAL A 108 -15.03 4.78 -13.92
CA VAL A 108 -15.61 4.94 -12.58
C VAL A 108 -15.28 6.32 -12.01
N LYS A 109 -16.29 7.05 -11.55
CA LYS A 109 -16.10 8.34 -10.87
C LYS A 109 -15.32 8.14 -9.57
N GLY A 110 -14.35 9.01 -9.29
CA GLY A 110 -13.47 8.91 -8.11
C GLY A 110 -12.21 8.06 -8.32
N SER A 111 -12.14 7.21 -9.36
CA SER A 111 -10.96 6.38 -9.66
C SER A 111 -9.65 7.16 -9.81
N GLY A 112 -9.69 8.37 -10.37
CA GLY A 112 -8.52 9.26 -10.44
C GLY A 112 -8.00 9.69 -9.06
N GLN A 113 -8.89 9.89 -8.09
CA GLN A 113 -8.52 10.20 -6.70
C GLN A 113 -7.87 8.97 -6.04
N MET A 114 -8.37 7.76 -6.34
CA MET A 114 -7.75 6.52 -5.87
C MET A 114 -6.34 6.33 -6.43
N ILE A 115 -6.11 6.62 -7.72
CA ILE A 115 -4.76 6.57 -8.31
C ILE A 115 -3.84 7.55 -7.59
N MET A 116 -4.29 8.79 -7.40
CA MET A 116 -3.52 9.80 -6.68
C MET A 116 -3.19 9.32 -5.26
N GLY A 117 -4.16 8.79 -4.52
CA GLY A 117 -3.94 8.23 -3.19
C GLY A 117 -2.90 7.10 -3.16
N ALA A 118 -2.96 6.17 -4.13
CA ALA A 118 -1.98 5.08 -4.25
C ALA A 118 -0.57 5.57 -4.62
N ILE A 119 -0.44 6.66 -5.40
CA ILE A 119 0.86 7.28 -5.71
C ILE A 119 1.44 7.96 -4.47
N LEU A 120 0.64 8.73 -3.74
CA LEU A 120 1.08 9.38 -2.51
C LEU A 120 1.52 8.37 -1.45
N LEU A 121 0.80 7.25 -1.34
CA LEU A 121 1.20 6.10 -0.54
C LEU A 121 2.53 5.50 -1.03
N ALA A 122 2.69 5.28 -2.34
CA ALA A 122 3.90 4.70 -2.94
C ALA A 122 5.17 5.48 -2.59
N ILE A 123 5.09 6.81 -2.55
CA ILE A 123 6.24 7.66 -2.20
C ILE A 123 6.76 7.31 -0.80
N GLN A 124 5.87 7.11 0.17
CA GLN A 124 6.30 6.74 1.51
C GLN A 124 6.64 5.24 1.59
N CYS A 125 5.71 4.35 1.25
CA CYS A 125 5.89 2.93 1.53
C CYS A 125 6.91 2.23 0.61
N ILE A 126 7.09 2.71 -0.62
CA ILE A 126 8.05 2.13 -1.57
C ILE A 126 9.36 2.92 -1.55
N LEU A 127 9.33 4.23 -1.81
CA LEU A 127 10.60 4.98 -1.94
C LEU A 127 11.27 5.18 -0.58
N ASN A 128 10.55 5.70 0.41
CA ASN A 128 11.15 5.98 1.71
C ASN A 128 11.35 4.71 2.54
N ASP A 129 10.28 3.94 2.74
CA ASP A 129 10.30 2.83 3.69
C ASP A 129 10.94 1.58 3.09
N PHE A 130 10.69 1.23 1.83
CA PHE A 130 11.35 0.06 1.24
C PHE A 130 12.73 0.39 0.68
N ILE A 131 12.89 1.34 -0.24
CA ILE A 131 14.18 1.57 -0.91
C ILE A 131 15.18 2.28 0.02
N ILE A 132 14.84 3.47 0.52
CA ILE A 132 15.78 4.30 1.28
C ILE A 132 16.13 3.66 2.62
N TRP A 133 15.14 3.12 3.34
CA TRP A 133 15.40 2.43 4.61
C TRP A 133 16.30 1.22 4.41
N VAL A 134 15.98 0.36 3.44
CA VAL A 134 16.76 -0.86 3.18
C VAL A 134 18.17 -0.55 2.69
N TYR A 135 18.34 0.51 1.91
CA TYR A 135 19.66 0.93 1.49
C TYR A 135 20.51 1.51 2.64
N LYS A 136 19.87 2.24 3.56
CA LYS A 136 20.57 2.97 4.62
C LYS A 136 20.86 2.13 5.86
N PHE A 137 20.07 1.08 6.10
CA PHE A 137 20.30 0.19 7.23
C PHE A 137 21.48 -0.76 6.95
N PRO A 138 22.46 -0.85 7.87
CA PRO A 138 23.49 -1.87 7.79
C PRO A 138 22.86 -3.22 8.13
N TRP A 139 22.95 -4.17 7.20
CA TRP A 139 22.44 -5.53 7.32
C TRP A 139 23.53 -6.51 7.75
#